data_AF-A0A838I4H5-F1
#
_entry.id   AF-A0A838I4H5-F1
#
_cell.length_a   1.000
_cell.length_b   1.000
_cell.length_c   1.000
_cell.angle_alpha   90.00
_cell.angle_beta   90.00
_cell.angle_gamma   90.00
#
_symmetry.space_group_name_H-M   'P 1'
#
loop_
_entity.id
_entity.type
_entity.pdbx_description
1 polymer ?
#
loop_
_entity_poly.entity_id
_entity_poly.type
_entity_poly.pdbx_seq_one_letter_code
_entity_poly.pdbx_strand_id
1 'polypeptide(L)' 'VVVADSRSPRDGKFIEIIGTYDPKKKDHNSTLKLDRIDHWMSCGAQPSDTVRSLIKKNRKVAVAAPVGAAAPSVAEG' A
#
# COMPACT_ATOMS: atom_id res chain seq x y z
N VAL A 1 -7.86 -0.59 -1.20
CA VAL A 1 -7.60 0.82 -0.86
C VAL A 1 -7.43 1.59 -2.15
N VAL A 2 -8.33 2.53 -2.40
CA VAL A 2 -8.39 3.27 -3.67
C VAL A 2 -8.42 4.77 -3.39
N VAL A 3 -7.93 5.54 -4.35
CA VAL A 3 -8.13 6.99 -4.41
C VAL A 3 -9.37 7.23 -5.25
N ALA A 4 -10.34 7.92 -4.69
CA ALA A 4 -11.57 8.31 -5.35
C ALA A 4 -11.91 9.76 -5.00
N ASP A 5 -12.59 10.44 -5.91
CA ASP A 5 -13.09 11.79 -5.66
C ASP A 5 -14.34 11.74 -4.77
N SER A 6 -14.41 12.62 -3.77
CA SER A 6 -15.51 12.60 -2.78
C SER A 6 -16.88 12.95 -3.38
N ARG A 7 -16.91 13.57 -4.57
CA ARG A 7 -18.14 13.96 -5.28
C ARG A 7 -18.60 12.88 -6.27
N SER A 8 -17.82 11.82 -6.45
CA SER A 8 -18.23 10.68 -7.26
C SER A 8 -19.30 9.86 -6.51
N PRO A 9 -20.32 9.32 -7.21
CA PRO A 9 -21.34 8.48 -6.59
C PRO A 9 -20.70 7.26 -5.90
N ARG A 10 -21.43 6.61 -4.98
CA ARG A 10 -20.91 5.51 -4.13
C ARG A 10 -20.36 4.31 -4.91
N ASP A 11 -20.75 4.16 -6.17
CA ASP A 11 -20.26 3.17 -7.14
C ASP A 11 -19.34 3.79 -8.22
N GLY A 12 -18.88 5.01 -7.97
CA GLY A 12 -18.15 5.84 -8.91
C GLY A 12 -16.75 5.33 -9.23
N LYS A 13 -16.28 5.73 -10.42
CA LYS A 13 -14.97 5.41 -10.96
C LYS A 13 -13.89 5.86 -9.97
N PHE A 14 -13.15 4.90 -9.42
CA PHE A 14 -11.94 5.20 -8.66
C PHE A 14 -10.89 5.77 -9.63
N ILE A 15 -10.09 6.72 -9.15
CA ILE A 15 -8.99 7.30 -9.93
C ILE A 15 -7.89 6.26 -10.05
N GLU A 16 -7.49 5.66 -8.92
CA GLU A 16 -6.39 4.71 -8.87
C GLU A 16 -6.48 3.76 -7.67
N ILE A 17 -6.01 2.51 -7.86
CA ILE A 17 -5.85 1.53 -6.77
C ILE A 17 -4.42 1.64 -6.21
N ILE A 18 -4.31 2.24 -5.03
CA ILE A 18 -3.03 2.44 -4.31
C ILE A 18 -2.72 1.31 -3.33
N GLY A 19 -3.65 0.36 -3.15
CA GLY A 19 -3.39 -0.82 -2.35
C GLY A 19 -4.58 -1.74 -2.21
N THR A 20 -4.38 -2.85 -1.50
CA THR A 20 -5.39 -3.86 -1.20
C THR A 20 -5.45 -4.08 0.30
N TYR A 21 -6.64 -4.40 0.78
CA TYR A 21 -6.89 -4.76 2.17
C TYR A 21 -7.77 -5.98 2.18
N ASP A 22 -7.30 -7.03 2.85
CA ASP A 22 -7.90 -8.33 2.92
C ASP A 22 -8.06 -8.72 4.40
N PRO A 23 -9.24 -8.45 5.01
CA PRO A 23 -9.44 -8.68 6.44
C PRO A 23 -9.37 -10.17 6.83
N LYS A 24 -9.39 -11.08 5.86
CA LYS A 24 -9.29 -12.53 6.08
C LYS A 24 -7.86 -13.02 6.32
N LYS A 25 -6.84 -12.26 5.90
CA LYS A 25 -5.43 -12.64 6.11
C LYS A 25 -4.94 -12.12 7.46
N LYS A 26 -4.28 -12.98 8.26
CA LYS A 26 -3.73 -12.60 9.58
C LYS A 26 -2.35 -11.94 9.51
N ASP A 27 -1.49 -12.39 8.59
CA ASP A 27 -0.08 -12.00 8.55
C ASP A 27 0.16 -10.79 7.62
N HIS A 28 -0.26 -10.90 6.36
CA HIS A 28 -0.21 -9.82 5.36
C HIS A 28 -1.62 -9.41 4.94
N ASN A 29 -2.31 -8.71 5.83
CA ASN A 29 -3.70 -8.30 5.61
C ASN A 29 -3.86 -7.07 4.71
N SER A 30 -2.78 -6.34 4.43
CA SER A 30 -2.81 -5.15 3.59
C SER A 30 -1.52 -5.05 2.78
N THR A 31 -1.67 -4.63 1.53
CA THR A 31 -0.57 -4.28 0.65
C THR A 31 -0.82 -2.85 0.18
N LEU A 32 0.01 -1.92 0.63
CA LEU A 32 -0.13 -0.50 0.29
C LEU A 32 1.11 -0.04 -0.46
N LYS A 33 0.92 0.66 -1.58
CA LYS A 33 1.98 1.33 -2.32
C LYS A 33 2.30 2.66 -1.64
N LEU A 34 3.26 2.64 -0.71
CA LEU A 34 3.66 3.82 0.06
C LEU A 34 4.05 4.99 -0.86
N ASP A 35 4.80 4.72 -1.93
CA ASP A 35 5.17 5.71 -2.95
C ASP A 35 3.97 6.50 -3.50
N ARG A 36 2.91 5.79 -3.94
CA ARG A 36 1.70 6.44 -4.46
C ARG A 36 0.94 7.18 -3.36
N ILE A 37 0.93 6.65 -2.15
CA ILE A 37 0.28 7.29 -1.00
C ILE A 37 0.95 8.63 -0.69
N ASP A 38 2.28 8.67 -0.61
CA ASP A 38 3.05 9.90 -0.39
C ASP A 38 2.82 10.91 -1.53
N HIS A 39 2.80 10.45 -2.78
CA HIS A 39 2.46 11.29 -3.93
C HIS A 39 1.06 11.94 -3.78
N TRP A 40 0.03 11.14 -3.51
CA TRP A 40 -1.33 11.66 -3.35
C TRP A 40 -1.48 12.54 -2.11
N MET A 41 -0.80 12.22 -1.01
CA MET A 41 -0.74 13.10 0.17
C MET A 41 -0.10 14.45 -0.18
N SER A 42 0.96 14.46 -0.99
CA SER A 42 1.58 15.70 -1.48
C SER A 42 0.65 16.50 -2.40
N CYS A 43 -0.25 15.85 -3.14
CA CYS A 43 -1.29 16.51 -3.93
C CYS A 43 -2.47 17.03 -3.09
N GLY A 44 -2.49 16.78 -1.78
CA GLY A 44 -3.56 17.21 -0.87
C GLY A 44 -4.66 16.16 -0.64
N ALA A 45 -4.44 14.89 -1.00
CA ALA A 45 -5.40 13.83 -0.70
C ALA A 45 -5.51 13.57 0.80
N GLN A 46 -6.74 13.53 1.32
CA GLN A 46 -7.01 13.21 2.73
C GLN A 46 -7.37 11.73 2.90
N PRO A 47 -6.53 10.93 3.60
CA PRO A 47 -6.88 9.55 3.91
C PRO A 47 -7.94 9.49 5.02
N SER A 48 -8.85 8.52 4.91
CA SER A 48 -9.79 8.19 6.00
C SER A 48 -9.07 7.54 7.18
N ASP A 49 -9.72 7.52 8.35
CA ASP A 49 -9.14 7.00 9.61
C ASP A 49 -8.64 5.55 9.48
N THR A 50 -9.45 4.69 8.85
CA THR A 50 -9.07 3.30 8.53
C THR A 50 -7.82 3.22 7.64
N VAL A 51 -7.73 4.06 6.61
CA VAL A 51 -6.59 4.10 5.68
C VAL A 51 -5.34 4.58 6.42
N ARG A 52 -5.46 5.58 7.29
CA ARG A 52 -4.35 6.07 8.12
C ARG A 52 -3.80 4.99 9.05
N SER A 53 -4.68 4.18 9.65
CA SER A 53 -4.30 3.03 10.47
C SER A 53 -3.60 1.93 9.64
N LEU A 54 -4.10 1.67 8.43
CA LEU A 54 -3.50 0.74 7.47
C LEU A 54 -2.09 1.19 7.04
N ILE A 55 -1.90 2.46 6.71
CA ILE A 55 -0.60 3.04 6.32
C ILE A 55 0.42 2.86 7.45
N LYS A 56 0.04 3.18 8.69
CA LYS A 56 0.91 2.99 9.86
C LYS A 56 1.31 1.53 10.06
N LYS A 57 0.37 0.60 9.90
CA LYS A 57 0.65 -0.85 9.98
C LYS A 57 1.60 -1.29 8.87
N ASN A 58 1.33 -0.91 7.62
CA ASN A 58 2.15 -1.34 6.49
C ASN A 58 3.56 -0.73 6.51
N ARG A 59 3.71 0.52 6.98
CA ARG A 59 5.02 1.15 7.18
C ARG A 59 5.86 0.44 8.24
N LYS A 60 5.23 -0.09 9.30
CA LYS A 60 5.91 -0.93 10.30
C LYS A 60 6.36 -2.27 9.71
N VAL A 61 5.55 -2.87 8.83
CA VAL A 61 5.85 -4.17 8.20
C VAL A 61 6.93 -4.05 7.12
N ALA A 62 7.00 -2.93 6.39
CA ALA A 62 8.04 -2.66 5.39
C ALA A 62 9.47 -2.61 6.00
N VAL A 63 9.57 -2.37 7.31
CA VAL A 63 10.85 -2.42 8.06
C VAL A 63 11.21 -3.85 8.48
N ALA A 64 10.28 -4.81 8.41
CA ALA A 64 10.44 -6.17 8.92
C ALA A 64 10.60 -7.26 7.84
N ALA A 65 10.56 -6.93 6.55
CA ALA A 65 10.92 -7.87 5.49
C ALA A 65 12.43 -7.77 5.22
N PRO A 66 13.25 -8.75 5.65
CA PRO A 66 14.66 -8.70 5.38
C PRO A 66 14.87 -8.87 3.87
N VAL A 67 15.71 -8.00 3.33
CA VAL A 67 16.51 -8.25 2.15
C VAL A 67 17.09 -9.68 2.25
N GLY A 68 16.72 -10.56 1.32
CA GLY A 68 17.09 -11.96 1.46
C GLY A 68 16.56 -12.86 0.34
N ALA A 69 16.87 -12.54 -0.91
CA ALA A 69 17.01 -13.50 -2.02
C ALA A 69 17.32 -12.74 -3.32
N ALA A 70 18.56 -12.30 -3.47
CA ALA A 70 19.14 -12.07 -4.78
C ALA A 70 20.49 -12.78 -4.77
N ALA A 71 20.50 -14.01 -5.26
CA ALA A 71 21.70 -14.73 -5.61
C ALA A 71 22.45 -13.97 -6.72
N PRO A 72 23.79 -13.96 -6.69
CA PRO A 72 24.55 -14.10 -7.90
C PRO A 72 25.16 -15.49 -7.90
N SER A 73 24.70 -16.29 -8.85
CA SER A 73 25.37 -17.48 -9.33
C SER A 73 26.84 -17.13 -9.60
N VAL A 74 27.75 -17.62 -8.77
CA VAL A 74 29.18 -17.66 -9.10
C VAL A 74 29.43 -18.95 -9.86
N ALA A 75 29.78 -18.81 -11.13
CA ALA A 75 30.34 -19.87 -11.95
C ALA A 75 31.73 -20.21 -11.40
N GLU A 76 31.89 -21.43 -10.90
CA GLU A 76 33.19 -22.05 -10.64
C GLU A 76 33.66 -22.73 -11.93
N GLY A 77 34.96 -22.59 -12.22
CA GLY A 77 35.61 -23.11 -13.44
C GLY A 77 36.21 -24.48 -13.30
#